data_AF-A0A3M1PXV7-F1
#
_entry.id   AF-A0A3M1PXV7-F1
#
_cell.length_a   1.000
_cell.length_b   1.000
_cell.length_c   1.000
_cell.angle_alpha   90.00
_cell.angle_beta   90.00
_cell.angle_gamma   90.00
#
_symmetry.space_group_name_H-M   'P 1'
#
loop_
_entity.id
_entity.type
_entity.pdbx_description
1 polymer ?
#
loop_
_entity_poly.entity_id
_entity_poly.type
_entity_poly.pdbx_seq_one_letter_code
_entity_poly.pdbx_strand_id
1 'polypeptide(L)'
;MTDRIGVMIAAVAIAIAIMMWAAEPVSAFIRTHPTTRMLALAFLLLIGMALVADALHFHIPRGYLYFAIAFSLFVELLNILAGHARR
;
A
#
# COMPACT_ATOMS: atom_id res chain seq x y z
N MET A 1 24.08 -8.91 -11.31
CA MET A 1 23.03 -9.41 -10.40
C MET A 1 23.74 -9.93 -9.17
N THR A 2 23.33 -9.54 -7.96
CA THR A 2 24.00 -9.96 -6.72
C THR A 2 23.73 -11.44 -6.45
N ASP A 3 24.75 -12.24 -6.18
CA ASP A 3 24.66 -13.69 -5.84
C ASP A 3 24.04 -13.97 -4.44
N ARG A 4 23.27 -13.02 -3.90
CA ARG A 4 22.69 -13.08 -2.55
C ARG A 4 21.23 -13.55 -2.57
N ILE A 5 20.94 -14.59 -3.36
CA ILE A 5 19.60 -15.17 -3.45
C ILE A 5 19.08 -15.59 -2.07
N GLY A 6 19.95 -16.13 -1.20
CA GLY A 6 19.60 -16.49 0.18
C GLY A 6 19.10 -15.30 1.01
N VAL A 7 19.67 -14.11 0.82
CA VAL A 7 19.24 -12.89 1.52
C VAL A 7 17.88 -12.41 1.00
N MET A 8 17.66 -12.49 -0.32
CA MET A 8 16.36 -12.15 -0.91
C MET A 8 15.25 -13.06 -0.40
N ILE A 9 15.49 -14.38 -0.37
CA ILE A 9 14.52 -15.35 0.15
C ILE A 9 14.20 -15.05 1.63
N ALA A 10 15.23 -14.86 2.45
CA ALA A 10 15.05 -14.53 3.86
C ALA A 10 14.25 -13.23 4.06
N ALA A 11 14.55 -12.19 3.29
CA ALA A 11 13.86 -10.91 3.36
C ALA A 11 12.37 -11.02 3.00
N VAL A 12 12.04 -11.73 1.91
CA VAL A 12 10.65 -11.94 1.49
C VAL A 12 9.89 -12.80 2.50
N ALA A 13 10.51 -13.86 3.02
CA ALA A 13 9.90 -14.72 4.05
C ALA A 13 9.58 -13.94 5.33
N ILE A 14 10.53 -13.12 5.81
CA ILE A 14 10.32 -12.25 6.98
C ILE A 14 9.22 -11.22 6.70
N ALA A 15 9.21 -10.60 5.52
CA ALA A 15 8.18 -9.64 5.14
C ALA A 15 6.78 -10.27 5.14
N ILE A 16 6.62 -11.47 4.57
CA ILE A 16 5.35 -12.20 4.56
C ILE A 16 4.91 -12.55 5.99
N ALA A 17 5.83 -13.02 6.84
CA ALA A 17 5.53 -13.31 8.24
C ALA A 17 5.01 -12.08 8.99
N ILE A 18 5.65 -10.92 8.80
CA ILE A 18 5.22 -9.65 9.39
C ILE A 18 3.85 -9.23 8.84
N MET A 19 3.63 -9.34 7.52
CA MET A 19 2.34 -9.00 6.91
C MET A 19 1.20 -9.85 7.46
N MET A 20 1.43 -11.16 7.63
CA MET A 20 0.44 -12.07 8.22
C MET A 20 0.14 -11.71 9.67
N TRP A 21 1.17 -11.43 10.46
CA TRP A 21 1.01 -11.02 11.86
C TRP A 21 0.25 -9.68 12.00
N ALA A 22 0.51 -8.73 11.10
CA ALA A 22 -0.14 -7.42 11.08
C ALA A 22 -1.54 -7.41 10.44
N ALA A 23 -1.98 -8.50 9.81
CA ALA A 23 -3.24 -8.52 9.04
C ALA A 23 -4.49 -8.25 9.91
N GLU A 24 -4.56 -8.83 11.11
CA GLU A 24 -5.64 -8.62 12.09
C GLU A 24 -5.79 -7.13 12.50
N PRO A 25 -4.76 -6.47 13.05
CA PRO A 25 -4.88 -5.07 13.47
C PRO A 25 -5.12 -4.12 12.28
N VAL A 26 -4.51 -4.38 11.12
CA VAL A 26 -4.75 -3.59 9.90
C VAL A 26 -6.19 -3.73 9.43
N SER A 27 -6.74 -4.94 9.43
CA SER A 27 -8.14 -5.19 9.06
C SER A 27 -9.12 -4.50 10.00
N ALA A 28 -8.84 -4.52 11.32
CA ALA A 28 -9.65 -3.80 12.30
C ALA A 28 -9.64 -2.28 12.05
N PHE A 29 -8.47 -1.70 11.77
CA PHE A 29 -8.33 -0.27 11.44
C PHE A 29 -9.13 0.12 10.18
N ILE A 30 -9.04 -0.69 9.12
CA ILE A 30 -9.79 -0.50 7.87
C ILE A 30 -11.32 -0.60 8.09
N ARG A 31 -11.77 -1.39 9.07
CA ARG A 31 -13.20 -1.49 9.41
C ARG A 31 -13.71 -0.27 10.17
N THR A 32 -12.88 0.34 11.01
CA THR A 32 -13.24 1.54 11.78
C THR A 32 -13.29 2.81 10.90
N HIS A 33 -12.44 2.89 9.87
CA HIS A 33 -12.37 4.05 8.97
C HIS A 33 -12.81 3.69 7.53
N PRO A 34 -14.06 4.01 7.12
CA PRO A 34 -14.60 3.61 5.82
C PRO A 34 -13.85 4.24 4.63
N THR A 35 -13.26 5.42 4.80
CA THR A 35 -12.44 6.09 3.77
C THR A 35 -11.11 5.37 3.55
N THR A 36 -10.44 4.91 4.62
CA THR A 36 -9.26 4.03 4.53
C THR A 36 -9.55 2.74 3.74
N ARG A 37 -10.74 2.14 3.91
CA ARG A 37 -11.12 0.93 3.14
C ARG A 37 -11.14 1.21 1.64
N MET A 38 -11.75 2.31 1.24
CA MET A 38 -11.78 2.72 -0.17
C MET A 38 -10.37 2.98 -0.70
N LEU A 39 -9.52 3.62 0.10
CA LEU A 39 -8.13 3.88 -0.27
C LEU A 39 -7.33 2.58 -0.50
N ALA A 40 -7.50 1.58 0.38
CA ALA A 40 -6.83 0.29 0.23
C ALA A 40 -7.22 -0.43 -1.07
N LEU A 41 -8.52 -0.44 -1.41
CA LEU A 41 -9.01 -1.00 -2.67
C LEU A 41 -8.46 -0.24 -3.88
N ALA A 42 -8.36 1.09 -3.80
CA ALA A 42 -7.78 1.91 -4.85
C ALA A 42 -6.28 1.62 -5.05
N PHE A 43 -5.51 1.45 -3.99
CA PHE A 43 -4.09 1.06 -4.10
C PHE A 43 -3.93 -0.34 -4.67
N LEU A 44 -4.78 -1.30 -4.29
CA LEU A 44 -4.79 -2.64 -4.89
C LEU A 44 -5.00 -2.55 -6.41
N LEU A 45 -5.97 -1.76 -6.85
CA LEU A 45 -6.26 -1.54 -8.26
C LEU A 45 -5.11 -0.83 -8.98
N LEU A 46 -4.56 0.24 -8.39
CA LEU A 46 -3.45 1.01 -8.93
C LEU A 46 -2.20 0.15 -9.12
N ILE A 47 -1.83 -0.66 -8.12
CA ILE A 47 -0.69 -1.59 -8.21
C ILE A 47 -0.99 -2.67 -9.26
N GLY A 48 -2.20 -3.24 -9.27
CA GLY A 48 -2.59 -4.23 -10.28
C GLY A 48 -2.48 -3.68 -11.71
N MET A 49 -2.97 -2.47 -11.96
CA MET A 49 -2.87 -1.80 -13.25
C MET A 49 -1.42 -1.46 -13.61
N ALA A 50 -0.61 -1.01 -12.63
CA ALA A 50 0.80 -0.74 -12.84
C ALA A 50 1.56 -2.01 -13.26
N LEU A 51 1.27 -3.15 -12.65
CA LEU A 51 1.86 -4.44 -13.02
C LEU A 51 1.46 -4.88 -14.43
N VAL A 52 0.20 -4.68 -14.83
CA VAL A 52 -0.26 -4.96 -16.19
C VAL A 52 0.45 -4.06 -17.21
N ALA A 53 0.57 -2.76 -16.92
CA ALA A 53 1.29 -1.82 -17.79
C ALA A 53 2.77 -2.19 -17.93
N ASP A 54 3.44 -2.53 -16.82
CA ASP A 54 4.84 -2.94 -16.82
C ASP A 54 5.05 -4.25 -17.60
N ALA A 55 4.11 -5.20 -17.47
CA ALA A 55 4.09 -6.44 -18.26
C ALA A 55 3.91 -6.20 -19.77
N LEU A 56 3.25 -5.10 -20.17
CA LEU A 56 3.11 -4.67 -21.56
C LEU A 56 4.28 -3.77 -22.04
N HIS A 57 5.38 -3.72 -21.28
CA HIS A 57 6.56 -2.87 -21.51
C HIS A 57 6.31 -1.35 -21.40
N PHE A 58 5.16 -0.92 -20.90
CA PHE A 58 4.92 0.48 -20.55
C PHE A 58 5.52 0.77 -19.17
N HIS A 59 6.69 1.40 -19.18
CA HIS A 59 7.40 1.74 -17.95
C HIS A 59 6.74 2.94 -17.27
N ILE A 60 5.85 2.69 -16.31
CA ILE A 60 5.34 3.73 -15.43
C ILE A 60 6.44 4.07 -14.41
N PRO A 61 6.92 5.33 -14.35
CA PRO A 61 7.96 5.68 -13.39
C PRO A 61 7.44 5.48 -11.96
N ARG A 62 8.13 4.63 -11.20
CA ARG A 62 7.73 4.24 -9.83
C ARG A 62 7.51 5.43 -8.90
N GLY A 63 8.19 6.55 -9.14
CA GLY A 63 8.01 7.80 -8.41
C GLY A 63 6.57 8.32 -8.44
N TYR A 64 5.85 8.17 -9.55
CA TYR A 64 4.44 8.56 -9.62
C TYR A 64 3.56 7.69 -8.73
N LEU A 65 3.81 6.38 -8.67
CA LEU A 65 3.07 5.46 -7.80
C LEU A 65 3.35 5.80 -6.33
N TYR A 66 4.61 6.02 -5.97
CA TYR A 66 4.99 6.37 -4.60
C TYR A 66 4.41 7.72 -4.18
N PHE A 67 4.40 8.71 -5.08
CA PHE A 67 3.77 10.00 -4.84
C PHE A 67 2.27 9.86 -4.63
N ALA A 68 1.58 9.08 -5.48
CA ALA A 68 0.15 8.82 -5.35
C ALA A 68 -0.18 8.17 -3.99
N ILE A 69 0.59 7.16 -3.58
CA ILE A 69 0.41 6.48 -2.29
C ILE A 69 0.59 7.46 -1.12
N ALA A 70 1.68 8.23 -1.12
CA ALA A 70 1.98 9.20 -0.06
C ALA A 70 0.95 10.33 0.00
N PHE A 71 0.55 10.87 -1.15
CA PHE A 71 -0.45 11.94 -1.22
C PHE A 71 -1.82 11.46 -0.73
N SER A 72 -2.26 10.27 -1.13
CA SER A 72 -3.55 9.76 -0.67
C SER A 72 -3.56 9.44 0.82
N LEU A 73 -2.45 8.93 1.38
CA LEU A 73 -2.30 8.78 2.84
C LEU A 73 -2.38 10.14 3.54
N PHE A 74 -1.72 11.17 3.01
CA PHE A 74 -1.76 12.52 3.57
C PHE A 74 -3.18 13.09 3.56
N VAL A 75 -3.90 12.96 2.44
CA VAL A 75 -5.30 13.38 2.33
C VAL A 75 -6.19 12.61 3.31
N GLU A 76 -5.98 11.31 3.48
CA GLU A 76 -6.74 10.50 4.43
C GLU A 76 -6.49 10.93 5.88
N LEU A 77 -5.24 11.24 6.24
CA LEU A 77 -4.92 11.78 7.57
C LEU A 77 -5.65 13.09 7.82
N LEU A 78 -5.65 14.02 6.86
CA LEU A 78 -6.40 15.27 6.95
C LEU A 78 -7.91 15.02 7.07
N ASN A 79 -8.45 14.06 6.32
CA ASN A 79 -9.86 13.71 6.38
C ASN A 79 -10.27 13.16 7.76
N ILE A 80 -9.46 12.28 8.34
CA ILE A 80 -9.67 11.76 9.70
C ILE A 80 -9.61 12.90 10.73
N LEU A 81 -8.60 13.79 10.64
CA LEU A 81 -8.44 14.94 11.54
C LEU A 81 -9.61 15.94 11.43
N ALA A 82 -10.03 16.27 10.21
CA ALA A 82 -11.14 17.18 9.94
C ALA A 82 -12.49 16.61 10.43
N GLY A 83 -12.68 15.29 10.34
CA GLY A 83 -13.85 14.61 10.89
C GLY A 83 -13.97 14.73 12.42
N HIS A 84 -12.85 14.85 13.14
CA HIS A 84 -12.84 15.06 14.59
C HIS A 84 -13.17 16.51 14.97
N ALA A 85 -12.84 17.50 14.14
CA ALA A 85 -13.07 18.92 14.41
C ALA A 85 -14.55 19.36 14.29
N ARG A 86 -15.45 18.49 13.82
CA ARG A 86 -16.90 18.74 13.71
C ARG A 86 -17.73 18.11 14.84
N ARG A 87 -17.11 17.52 15.86
CA ARG A 87 -17.73 17.07 17.10
C ARG A 87 -17.26 17.94 18.26
#